data_AF-A0A970ATL6-F1
#
_entry.id   AF-A0A970ATL6-F1
#
_cell.length_a   1.000
_cell.length_b   1.000
_cell.length_c   1.000
_cell.angle_alpha   90.00
_cell.angle_beta   90.00
_cell.angle_gamma   90.00
#
_symmetry.space_group_name_H-M   'P 1'
#
loop_
_entity.id
_entity.type
_entity.pdbx_description
1 polymer ?
#
loop_
_entity_poly.entity_id
_entity_poly.type
_entity_poly.pdbx_seq_one_letter_code
_entity_poly.pdbx_strand_id
1 'polypeptide(L)'
;MNDNRVENLVVIDPSIKDFHVLEERISQDIMPQAEVIILRPNKQEIDQITYAVQKNFPLGDIHIISQGSPGCLYLGNSSLSVHNFNYYASQLKKWSVKNIFLYGSNGRC
;
A
#
# COMPACT_ATOMS: atom_id res chain seq x y z
N MET A 1 -28.44 -0.51 -8.44
CA MET A 1 -27.48 -1.63 -8.53
C MET A 1 -26.32 -1.23 -7.65
N ASN A 2 -26.08 -1.91 -6.52
CA ASN A 2 -24.92 -1.61 -5.69
C ASN A 2 -23.71 -2.16 -6.41
N ASP A 3 -22.87 -1.26 -6.91
CA ASP A 3 -21.60 -1.62 -7.53
C ASP A 3 -20.65 -2.04 -6.41
N ASN A 4 -20.53 -3.36 -6.20
CA ASN A 4 -19.74 -3.93 -5.10
C ASN A 4 -18.24 -3.98 -5.45
N ARG A 5 -17.76 -2.95 -6.16
CA ARG A 5 -16.39 -2.86 -6.66
C ARG A 5 -15.50 -2.21 -5.61
N VAL A 6 -14.33 -2.81 -5.42
CA VAL A 6 -13.26 -2.23 -4.60
C VAL A 6 -12.69 -1.04 -5.36
N GLU A 7 -13.02 0.18 -4.92
CA GLU A 7 -12.44 1.39 -5.52
C GLU A 7 -11.09 1.75 -4.90
N ASN A 8 -10.85 1.35 -3.66
CA ASN A 8 -9.67 1.73 -2.88
C ASN A 8 -8.96 0.49 -2.33
N LEU A 9 -7.64 0.42 -2.54
CA LEU A 9 -6.78 -0.56 -1.88
C LEU A 9 -5.93 0.17 -0.84
N VAL A 10 -6.02 -0.24 0.42
CA VAL A 10 -5.18 0.29 1.48
C VAL A 10 -4.16 -0.77 1.88
N VAL A 11 -2.89 -0.45 1.67
CA VAL A 11 -1.73 -1.25 2.04
C VAL A 11 -1.14 -0.68 3.32
N ILE A 12 -1.05 -1.51 4.36
CA ILE A 12 -0.47 -1.13 5.64
C ILE A 12 0.78 -1.96 5.91
N ASP A 13 1.89 -1.27 6.17
CA ASP A 13 3.10 -1.89 6.67
C ASP A 13 2.96 -2.19 8.18
N PRO A 14 3.21 -3.43 8.65
CA PRO A 14 3.09 -3.80 10.06
C PRO A 14 4.12 -3.11 10.99
N SER A 15 5.12 -2.42 10.44
CA SER A 15 6.05 -1.57 11.21
C SER A 15 5.42 -0.24 11.67
N ILE A 16 4.22 0.08 11.21
CA ILE A 16 3.44 1.19 11.75
C ILE A 16 2.94 0.81 13.15
N LYS A 17 3.21 1.70 14.11
CA LYS A 17 2.70 1.52 15.48
C LYS A 17 1.17 1.46 15.45
N ASP A 18 0.62 0.50 16.19
CA ASP A 18 -0.83 0.29 16.32
C ASP A 18 -1.55 0.02 14.98
N PHE A 19 -0.87 -0.61 14.02
CA PHE A 19 -1.42 -0.86 12.68
C PHE A 19 -2.77 -1.62 12.68
N HIS A 20 -3.03 -2.49 13.65
CA HIS A 20 -4.32 -3.19 13.77
C HIS A 20 -5.48 -2.22 14.07
N VAL A 21 -5.23 -1.18 14.88
CA VAL A 21 -6.24 -0.14 15.14
C VAL A 21 -6.52 0.65 13.86
N LEU A 22 -5.48 0.93 13.08
CA LEU A 22 -5.61 1.59 11.79
C LEU A 22 -6.40 0.73 10.79
N GLU A 23 -6.08 -0.56 10.66
CA GLU A 23 -6.81 -1.53 9.85
C GLU A 23 -8.31 -1.56 10.22
N GLU A 24 -8.60 -1.68 11.52
CA GLU A 24 -9.97 -1.71 12.04
C GLU A 24 -10.72 -0.43 11.70
N ARG A 25 -10.12 0.74 11.97
CA ARG A 25 -10.72 2.05 11.71
C ARG A 25 -10.97 2.28 10.22
N ILE A 26 -10.06 1.84 9.36
CA ILE A 26 -10.24 1.92 7.90
C ILE A 26 -11.42 1.05 7.46
N SER A 27 -11.45 -0.19 7.90
CA SER A 27 -12.45 -1.17 7.47
C SER A 27 -13.84 -0.91 8.02
N GLN A 28 -13.96 -0.24 9.18
CA GLN A 28 -15.26 0.00 9.84
C GLN A 28 -15.82 1.41 9.66
N ASP A 29 -14.98 2.43 9.44
CA ASP A 29 -15.41 3.84 9.55
C ASP A 29 -14.86 4.70 8.40
N ILE A 30 -13.53 4.74 8.22
CA ILE A 30 -12.90 5.70 7.29
C ILE A 30 -13.18 5.32 5.82
N MET A 31 -12.97 4.05 5.46
CA MET A 31 -13.21 3.54 4.09
C MET A 31 -13.76 2.11 4.12
N PRO A 32 -15.03 1.90 4.53
CA PRO A 32 -15.59 0.55 4.72
C PRO A 32 -15.69 -0.31 3.46
N GLN A 33 -15.51 0.29 2.28
CA GLN A 33 -15.52 -0.39 0.97
C GLN A 33 -14.10 -0.59 0.40
N ALA A 34 -13.06 -0.19 1.14
CA ALA A 34 -11.69 -0.43 0.73
C ALA A 34 -11.28 -1.87 1.03
N GLU A 35 -10.51 -2.48 0.13
CA GLU A 35 -9.75 -3.69 0.47
C GLU A 35 -8.54 -3.24 1.31
N VAL A 36 -8.39 -3.79 2.50
CA VAL A 36 -7.22 -3.54 3.36
C VAL A 36 -6.31 -4.75 3.33
N ILE A 37 -5.03 -4.54 3.07
CA ILE A 37 -4.00 -5.59 3.15
C ILE A 37 -2.90 -5.18 4.12
N ILE A 38 -2.49 -6.13 4.96
CA ILE A 38 -1.32 -5.99 5.82
C ILE A 38 -0.15 -6.69 5.13
N LEU A 39 0.95 -5.96 4.91
CA LEU A 39 2.15 -6.53 4.29
C LEU A 39 2.76 -7.62 5.16
N ARG A 40 3.18 -8.71 4.53
CA ARG A 40 3.98 -9.74 5.19
C ARG A 40 5.46 -9.49 4.92
N PRO A 41 6.31 -9.28 5.95
CA PRO A 41 7.73 -9.02 5.73
C PRO A 41 8.44 -10.25 5.13
N ASN A 42 8.74 -10.24 3.83
CA ASN A 42 9.32 -11.38 3.10
C ASN A 42 10.22 -11.00 1.91
N LYS A 43 10.65 -9.73 1.81
CA LYS A 43 11.49 -9.21 0.70
C LYS A 43 10.82 -9.19 -0.68
N GLN A 44 9.51 -9.46 -0.74
CA GLN A 44 8.67 -9.42 -1.94
C GLN A 44 7.43 -8.56 -1.70
N GLU A 45 7.56 -7.50 -0.89
CA GLU A 45 6.43 -6.65 -0.50
C GLU A 45 5.84 -5.89 -1.70
N ILE A 46 6.67 -5.45 -2.66
CA ILE A 46 6.19 -4.86 -3.91
C ILE A 46 5.42 -5.88 -4.77
N ASP A 47 5.81 -7.16 -4.74
CA ASP A 47 5.07 -8.23 -5.45
C ASP A 47 3.69 -8.46 -4.80
N GLN A 48 3.61 -8.42 -3.47
CA GLN A 48 2.34 -8.51 -2.74
C GLN A 48 1.39 -7.37 -3.11
N ILE A 49 1.89 -6.13 -3.14
CA ILE A 49 1.09 -4.97 -3.55
C ILE A 49 0.65 -5.15 -5.01
N THR A 50 1.58 -5.51 -5.90
CA THR A 50 1.28 -5.72 -7.31
C THR A 50 0.19 -6.78 -7.50
N TYR A 51 0.28 -7.90 -6.80
CA TYR A 51 -0.73 -8.95 -6.84
C TYR A 51 -2.10 -8.46 -6.35
N ALA A 52 -2.15 -7.73 -5.24
CA ALA A 52 -3.38 -7.18 -4.70
C ALA A 52 -4.04 -6.17 -5.65
N VAL A 53 -3.25 -5.31 -6.30
CA VAL A 53 -3.76 -4.37 -7.30
C VAL A 53 -4.35 -5.10 -8.50
N GLN A 54 -3.66 -6.12 -9.02
CA GLN A 54 -4.17 -6.91 -10.16
C GLN A 54 -5.43 -7.70 -9.80
N LYS A 55 -5.50 -8.24 -8.58
CA LYS A 55 -6.67 -8.99 -8.08
C LYS A 55 -7.92 -8.12 -8.01
N ASN A 56 -7.77 -6.84 -7.69
CA ASN A 56 -8.88 -5.89 -7.50
C ASN A 56 -9.12 -4.98 -8.71
N PHE A 57 -8.53 -5.29 -9.88
CA PHE A 57 -8.70 -4.45 -11.06
C PHE A 57 -10.14 -4.54 -11.63
N PRO A 58 -10.76 -3.43 -12.07
CA PRO A 58 -10.23 -2.06 -12.06
C PRO A 58 -10.28 -1.43 -10.66
N LEU A 59 -9.16 -0.83 -10.26
CA LEU A 59 -8.98 -0.16 -8.98
C LEU A 59 -8.83 1.34 -9.19
N GLY A 60 -9.51 2.15 -8.39
CA GLY A 60 -9.42 3.61 -8.44
C GLY A 60 -8.09 4.08 -7.86
N ASP A 61 -7.93 3.90 -6.56
CA ASP A 61 -6.83 4.48 -5.78
C ASP A 61 -6.11 3.43 -4.93
N ILE A 62 -4.80 3.64 -4.75
CA ILE A 62 -3.97 2.88 -3.81
C ILE A 62 -3.49 3.83 -2.72
N HIS A 63 -3.66 3.43 -1.46
CA HIS A 63 -3.11 4.09 -0.29
C HIS A 63 -2.02 3.20 0.31
N ILE A 64 -0.79 3.69 0.45
CA ILE A 64 0.31 2.95 1.06
C ILE A 64 0.73 3.67 2.33
N ILE A 65 0.59 3.00 3.47
CA ILE A 65 0.91 3.53 4.79
C ILE A 65 2.10 2.76 5.35
N SER A 66 3.23 3.44 5.51
CA SER A 66 4.48 2.80 5.91
C SER A 66 5.46 3.73 6.62
N GLN A 67 6.56 3.18 7.12
CA GLN A 67 7.68 4.01 7.57
C GLN A 67 8.36 4.63 6.35
N GLY A 68 8.88 5.85 6.51
CA GLY A 68 9.52 6.58 5.43
C GLY A 68 10.70 7.41 5.91
N SER A 69 11.50 7.84 4.93
CA SER A 69 12.51 8.87 5.06
C SER A 69 12.54 9.68 3.76
N PRO A 70 13.21 10.85 3.71
CA PRO A 70 13.28 11.64 2.48
C PRO A 70 13.74 10.80 1.27
N GLY A 71 12.87 10.67 0.26
CA GLY A 71 13.15 9.90 -0.96
C GLY A 71 13.07 8.37 -0.83
N CYS A 72 12.54 7.84 0.28
CA CYS A 72 12.44 6.39 0.54
C CYS A 72 11.19 6.02 1.34
N LEU A 73 10.50 4.97 0.91
CA LEU A 73 9.50 4.25 1.68
C LEU A 73 10.05 2.88 2.06
N TYR A 74 9.92 2.52 3.34
CA TYR A 74 10.20 1.18 3.82
C TYR A 74 8.90 0.37 3.78
N LEU A 75 8.97 -0.85 3.24
CA LEU A 75 7.84 -1.75 3.04
C LEU A 75 8.26 -3.14 3.54
N GLY A 76 8.05 -3.40 4.83
CA GLY A 76 8.57 -4.58 5.52
C GLY A 76 10.09 -4.64 5.42
N ASN A 77 10.61 -5.63 4.70
CA ASN A 77 12.05 -5.79 4.44
C ASN A 77 12.51 -5.19 3.10
N SER A 78 11.59 -4.66 2.28
CA SER A 78 11.90 -3.96 1.03
C SER A 78 11.93 -2.46 1.23
N SER A 79 12.48 -1.75 0.26
CA SER A 79 12.34 -0.29 0.16
C SER A 79 11.96 0.11 -1.26
N LEU A 80 11.14 1.15 -1.38
CA LEU A 80 10.91 1.86 -2.63
C LEU A 80 11.51 3.26 -2.49
N SER A 81 12.60 3.52 -3.19
CA SER A 81 13.40 4.73 -3.08
C SER A 81 13.80 5.27 -4.43
N VAL A 82 14.27 6.51 -4.46
CA VAL A 82 14.83 7.13 -5.67
C VAL A 82 15.96 6.31 -6.32
N HIS A 83 16.68 5.48 -5.55
CA HIS A 83 17.80 4.68 -6.04
C HIS A 83 17.37 3.38 -6.72
N ASN A 84 16.25 2.79 -6.29
CA ASN A 84 15.75 1.51 -6.81
C ASN A 84 14.38 1.61 -7.50
N PHE A 85 13.84 2.82 -7.68
CA PHE A 85 12.58 3.04 -8.37
C PHE A 85 12.55 2.41 -9.77
N ASN A 86 13.65 2.56 -10.52
CA ASN A 86 13.78 1.98 -11.87
C ASN A 86 13.75 0.45 -11.88
N TYR A 87 14.19 -0.19 -10.80
CA TYR A 87 14.12 -1.64 -10.67
C TYR A 87 12.65 -2.12 -10.62
N TYR A 88 11.78 -1.39 -9.91
CA TYR A 88 10.36 -1.72 -9.78
C TYR A 88 9.47 -1.10 -10.87
N ALA A 89 10.02 -0.29 -11.79
CA ALA A 89 9.23 0.46 -12.76
C ALA A 89 8.30 -0.41 -13.62
N SER A 90 8.72 -1.63 -13.96
CA SER A 90 7.88 -2.57 -14.73
C SER A 90 6.66 -3.06 -13.94
N GLN A 91 6.77 -3.19 -12.63
CA GLN A 91 5.68 -3.59 -11.73
C GLN A 91 4.76 -2.41 -11.42
N LEU A 92 5.33 -1.25 -11.10
CA LEU A 92 4.58 -0.02 -10.81
C LEU A 92 3.71 0.39 -12.02
N LYS A 93 4.22 0.24 -13.25
CA LYS A 93 3.43 0.46 -14.46
C LYS A 93 2.21 -0.46 -14.59
N LYS A 94 2.25 -1.67 -14.03
CA LYS A 94 1.11 -2.61 -14.07
C LYS A 94 -0.02 -2.16 -13.17
N TRP A 95 0.26 -1.38 -12.12
CA TRP A 95 -0.76 -0.99 -11.15
C TRP A 95 -1.91 -0.24 -11.83
N SER A 96 -1.62 0.60 -12.84
CA SER A 96 -2.62 1.22 -13.72
C SER A 96 -3.80 1.88 -12.99
N VAL A 97 -3.53 2.44 -11.81
CA VAL A 97 -4.52 3.13 -10.97
C VAL A 97 -4.54 4.63 -11.24
N LYS A 98 -5.62 5.29 -10.82
CA LYS A 98 -5.79 6.73 -11.01
C LYS A 98 -4.86 7.53 -10.10
N ASN A 99 -4.82 7.18 -8.82
CA ASN A 99 -3.96 7.84 -7.84
C ASN A 99 -3.19 6.84 -6.98
N ILE A 100 -2.00 7.25 -6.53
CA ILE A 100 -1.21 6.56 -5.52
C ILE A 100 -0.93 7.56 -4.40
N PHE A 101 -1.49 7.28 -3.21
CA PHE A 101 -1.28 8.06 -2.00
C PHE A 101 -0.23 7.38 -1.13
N LEU A 102 0.81 8.14 -0.74
CA LEU A 102 1.94 7.63 0.03
C LEU A 102 1.98 8.34 1.38
N TYR A 103 1.86 7.58 2.47
CA TYR A 103 1.93 8.07 3.84
C TYR A 103 3.18 7.49 4.51
N GLY A 104 4.27 8.25 4.51
CA GLY A 104 5.53 7.89 5.16
C GLY A 104 5.63 8.51 6.54
N SER A 105 5.64 7.68 7.59
CA SER A 105 5.95 8.16 8.94
C SER A 105 7.46 8.28 9.12
N ASN A 106 7.95 9.45 9.53
CA ASN A 106 9.34 9.64 9.94
C ASN A 106 9.48 9.23 11.40
N GLY A 107 9.53 7.92 11.67
CA GLY A 107 9.93 7.42 12.98
C GLY A 107 11.37 7.84 13.28
N ARG A 108 11.62 8.49 14.42
CA ARG A 108 13.00 8.57 14.96
C ARG A 108 13.44 7.14 15.26
N CYS A 109 14.60 6.76 14.73
CA CYS A 109 15.27 5.50 15.06
C CYS A 109 15.38 5.28 16.57
#